data_AF-A0A850LF49-F1
#
_entry.id   AF-A0A850LF49-F1
#
_cell.length_a   1.000
_cell.length_b   1.000
_cell.length_c   1.000
_cell.angle_alpha   90.00
_cell.angle_beta   90.00
_cell.angle_gamma   90.00
#
_symmetry.space_group_name_H-M   'P 1'
#
loop_
_entity.id
_entity.type
_entity.pdbx_description
1 polymer ?
#
loop_
_entity_poly.entity_id
_entity_poly.type
_entity_poly.pdbx_seq_one_letter_code
_entity_poly.pdbx_strand_id
1 'polypeptide(L)' 'MTLADRVVTLFCSLELPEGISAIARAQAFVGDAMRQLRRMPEFRSGKQQLSLDDQALPAVA' A
#
# COMPACT_ATOMS: atom_id res chain seq x y z
N MET A 1 15.87 1.12 -18.54
CA MET A 1 15.15 0.82 -17.30
C MET A 1 13.79 1.49 -17.37
N THR A 2 12.74 0.72 -17.60
CA THR A 2 11.36 1.24 -17.48
C THR A 2 10.96 1.25 -16.00
N LEU A 3 9.90 1.97 -15.64
CA LEU A 3 9.38 2.06 -14.26
C LEU A 3 9.02 0.68 -13.67
N ALA A 4 8.83 -0.34 -14.52
CA ALA A 4 8.46 -1.71 -14.13
C ALA A 4 9.49 -2.41 -13.23
N ASP A 5 10.75 -1.99 -13.21
CA ASP A 5 11.83 -2.62 -12.42
C ASP A 5 12.30 -1.78 -11.23
N ARG A 6 11.41 -0.98 -10.60
CA ARG A 6 11.76 -0.20 -9.41
C ARG A 6 11.16 -0.80 -8.14
N VAL A 7 12.03 -1.26 -7.26
CA VAL A 7 11.68 -1.56 -5.86
C VAL A 7 11.61 -0.23 -5.10
N VAL A 8 10.48 0.02 -4.45
CA VAL A 8 10.25 1.21 -3.60
C VAL A 8 9.98 0.76 -2.17
N THR A 9 10.73 1.28 -1.22
CA THR A 9 10.51 1.03 0.21
C THR A 9 9.67 2.17 0.80
N LEU A 10 8.56 1.83 1.45
CA LEU A 10 7.65 2.77 2.10
C LEU A 10 7.67 2.57 3.61
N PHE A 11 7.71 3.67 4.36
CA PHE A 11 7.65 3.64 5.82
C PHE A 11 6.26 4.08 6.27
N CYS A 12 5.47 3.15 6.76
CA CYS A 12 4.12 3.42 7.23
C CYS A 12 4.12 3.64 8.74
N SER A 13 3.52 4.73 9.19
CA SER A 13 3.35 5.03 10.61
C SER A 13 1.86 5.21 10.89
N LEU A 14 1.28 4.29 11.66
CA LEU A 14 -0.14 4.21 11.95
C LEU A 14 -0.37 4.07 13.45
N GLU A 15 -1.29 4.87 13.98
CA GLU A 15 -1.85 4.65 15.31
C GLU A 15 -2.95 3.60 15.18
N LEU A 16 -2.72 2.41 15.74
CA LEU A 16 -3.65 1.30 15.70
C LEU A 16 -4.14 0.97 17.11
N PRO A 17 -5.44 0.62 17.28
CA PRO A 17 -5.97 0.20 18.57
C PRO A 17 -5.23 -1.01 19.14
N GLU A 18 -5.12 -1.06 20.47
CA GLU A 18 -4.68 -2.27 21.18
C GLU A 18 -5.64 -3.44 20.88
N GLY A 19 -5.09 -4.64 20.70
CA GLY A 19 -5.88 -5.83 20.39
C GLY A 19 -6.36 -5.95 18.94
N ILE A 20 -5.93 -5.05 18.03
CA ILE A 20 -6.24 -5.20 16.59
C ILE A 20 -5.76 -6.55 16.05
N SER A 21 -6.59 -7.21 15.25
CA SER A 21 -6.23 -8.47 14.61
C SER A 21 -5.06 -8.30 13.63
N ALA A 22 -4.30 -9.38 13.41
CA ALA A 22 -3.17 -9.35 12.47
C ALA A 22 -3.61 -8.98 11.04
N ILE A 23 -4.79 -9.46 10.62
CA ILE A 23 -5.37 -9.16 9.30
C ILE A 23 -5.73 -7.67 9.20
N ALA A 24 -6.44 -7.13 10.19
CA ALA A 24 -6.82 -5.71 10.19
C ALA A 24 -5.60 -4.79 10.26
N ARG A 25 -4.56 -5.20 10.99
CA ARG A 25 -3.25 -4.51 11.01
C ARG A 25 -2.60 -4.51 9.62
N ALA A 26 -2.53 -5.66 8.95
CA ALA A 26 -1.96 -5.77 7.62
C ALA A 26 -2.73 -4.90 6.61
N GLN A 27 -4.06 -4.94 6.64
CA GLN A 27 -4.91 -4.10 5.79
C GLN A 27 -4.66 -2.60 6.02
N ALA A 28 -4.51 -2.18 7.28
CA ALA A 28 -4.23 -0.79 7.62
C ALA A 28 -2.89 -0.33 7.01
N PHE A 29 -1.84 -1.16 7.10
CA PHE A 29 -0.54 -0.88 6.49
C PHE A 29 -0.59 -0.82 4.96
N VAL A 30 -1.30 -1.75 4.32
CA VAL A 30 -1.53 -1.72 2.86
C VAL A 30 -2.25 -0.44 2.45
N GLY A 31 -3.25 -0.01 3.22
CA GLY A 31 -3.97 1.25 2.98
C GLY A 31 -3.06 2.48 3.07
N ASP A 32 -2.17 2.52 4.07
CA ASP A 32 -1.19 3.60 4.23
C ASP A 32 -0.19 3.63 3.06
N ALA A 33 0.38 2.48 2.72
CA ALA A 33 1.29 2.33 1.59
C ALA A 33 0.65 2.82 0.28
N MET A 34 -0.59 2.42 0.00
CA MET A 34 -1.34 2.89 -1.17
C MET A 34 -1.56 4.40 -1.15
N ARG A 35 -1.84 5.00 0.02
CA ARG A 35 -1.96 6.45 0.15
C ARG A 35 -0.63 7.15 -0.18
N GLN A 36 0.50 6.59 0.27
CA GLN A 36 1.82 7.14 -0.04
C GLN A 36 2.14 7.05 -1.53
N LEU A 37 1.91 5.89 -2.16
CA LEU A 37 2.09 5.69 -3.61
C LEU A 37 1.27 6.69 -4.42
N ARG A 38 -0.01 6.90 -4.10
CA ARG A 38 -0.88 7.87 -4.78
C ARG A 38 -0.38 9.33 -4.68
N ARG A 39 0.45 9.65 -3.69
CA ARG A 39 1.04 10.98 -3.53
C ARG A 39 2.32 11.17 -4.32
N MET A 40 2.91 10.09 -4.85
CA MET A 40 4.09 10.16 -5.70
C MET A 40 3.76 10.84 -7.04
N PRO A 41 4.67 11.63 -7.63
CA PRO A 41 4.41 12.40 -8.85
C PRO A 41 3.86 11.58 -10.01
N GLU A 42 4.30 10.33 -10.13
CA GLU A 42 3.94 9.37 -11.17
C GLU A 42 2.43 9.09 -11.15
N PHE A 43 1.88 8.87 -9.96
CA PHE A 43 0.49 8.45 -9.77
C PHE A 43 -0.44 9.61 -9.39
N ARG A 44 0.10 10.71 -8.85
CA ARG A 44 -0.66 11.88 -8.41
C ARG A 44 -1.47 12.52 -9.56
N SER A 45 -0.93 12.49 -10.78
CA SER A 45 -1.57 13.12 -11.94
C SER A 45 -2.81 12.38 -12.45
N GLY A 46 -3.10 11.17 -11.94
CA GLY A 46 -4.18 10.32 -12.42
C GLY A 46 -3.93 9.68 -13.80
N LYS A 47 -2.78 9.96 -14.43
CA LYS A 47 -2.40 9.39 -15.74
C LYS A 47 -2.06 7.90 -15.66
N GLN A 48 -1.76 7.39 -14.47
CA GLN A 48 -1.50 5.98 -14.22
C GLN A 48 -2.38 5.51 -13.06
N GLN A 49 -3.02 4.36 -13.25
CA GLN A 49 -3.84 3.72 -12.23
C GLN A 49 -2.99 2.74 -11.41
N LEU A 50 -3.12 2.81 -10.09
CA LEU A 50 -2.55 1.84 -9.16
C LEU A 50 -3.61 0.79 -8.81
N SER A 51 -3.34 -0.47 -9.14
CA SER A 51 -4.08 -1.63 -8.65
C SER A 51 -3.14 -2.52 -7.84
N LEU A 52 -3.67 -3.11 -6.78
CA LEU A 52 -3.00 -4.19 -6.06
C LEU A 52 -3.40 -5.50 -6.71
N ASP A 53 -2.44 -6.43 -6.81
CA ASP A 53 -2.75 -7.82 -7.11
C ASP A 53 -3.54 -8.40 -5.92
N ASP A 54 -4.57 -9.19 -6.19
CA ASP A 54 -5.37 -9.84 -5.15
C ASP A 54 -4.51 -10.73 -4.24
N GLN A 55 -3.41 -11.28 -4.77
CA GLN A 55 -2.44 -12.05 -3.98
C GLN A 55 -1.58 -11.19 -3.05
N ALA A 56 -1.53 -9.88 -3.26
CA ALA A 56 -0.81 -8.95 -2.40
C ALA A 56 -1.64 -8.49 -1.18
N LEU A 57 -2.94 -8.78 -1.17
CA LEU A 57 -3.81 -8.49 -0.03
C LEU A 57 -3.67 -9.57 1.05
N PRO A 58 -3.71 -9.20 2.34
CA PRO A 58 -3.73 -10.18 3.41
C PRO A 58 -4.99 -11.04 3.28
N ALA A 59 -4.80 -12.36 3.11
CA ALA A 59 -5.90 -13.30 3.00
C ALA A 59 -6.80 -13.22 4.24
N VAL A 60 -8.10 -13.06 4.00
CA VAL A 60 -9.11 -13.29 5.03
C VAL A 60 -9.23 -14.81 5.14
N ALA A 61 -8.73 -15.37 6.25
CA ALA A 61 -8.89 -16.79 6.57
C ALA A 61 -10.35 -17.12 6.89
#